data_AF-A0A0X9BGQ3-F1
#
_entry.id   AF-A0A0X9BGQ3-F1
#
_cell.length_a   1.000
_cell.length_b   1.000
_cell.length_c   1.000
_cell.angle_alpha   90.00
_cell.angle_beta   90.00
_cell.angle_gamma   90.00
#
_symmetry.space_group_name_H-M   'P 1'
#
loop_
_entity.id
_entity.type
_entity.pdbx_description
1 polymer ?
#
loop_
_entity_poly.entity_id
_entity_poly.type
_entity_poly.pdbx_seq_one_letter_code
_entity_poly.pdbx_strand_id
1 'polypeptide(L)'
;MNILKNNSYYFMKLITVCELIILLMSRDIKTRYNGNLLNYMMVLAVPLVWISITVISFQYLNRSVPISTDDISFVIAGILPYLLFRYTITAT
;
A
#
# COMPACT_ATOMS: atom_id res chain seq x y z
N MET A 1 -22.16 17.84 -33.73
CA MET A 1 -20.90 17.12 -34.02
C MET A 1 -19.70 17.55 -33.17
N ASN A 2 -19.64 18.80 -32.65
CA ASN A 2 -18.50 19.27 -31.83
C ASN A 2 -18.41 18.67 -30.40
N ILE A 3 -19.54 18.36 -29.76
CA ILE A 3 -19.57 17.90 -28.36
C ILE A 3 -18.96 16.49 -28.22
N LEU A 4 -19.27 15.58 -29.15
CA LEU A 4 -18.71 14.22 -29.16
C LEU A 4 -17.20 14.22 -29.38
N LYS A 5 -16.71 15.12 -30.25
CA LYS A 5 -15.27 15.28 -30.53
C LYS A 5 -14.51 15.83 -29.31
N ASN A 6 -15.13 16.73 -28.55
CA ASN A 6 -14.55 17.28 -27.32
C ASN A 6 -14.47 16.22 -26.21
N ASN A 7 -15.53 15.42 -26.01
CA ASN A 7 -15.51 14.34 -25.02
C ASN A 7 -14.46 13.27 -25.36
N SER A 8 -14.32 12.91 -26.64
CA SER A 8 -13.28 12.00 -27.11
C SER A 8 -11.86 12.54 -26.84
N TYR A 9 -11.63 13.84 -26.97
CA TYR A 9 -10.35 14.46 -26.67
C TYR A 9 -9.99 14.39 -25.18
N TYR A 10 -10.94 14.70 -24.29
CA TYR A 10 -10.73 14.57 -22.84
C TYR A 10 -10.46 13.13 -22.43
N PHE A 11 -11.16 12.17 -23.04
CA PHE A 11 -10.95 10.75 -22.78
C PHE A 11 -9.55 10.29 -23.22
N MET A 12 -9.11 10.68 -24.41
CA MET A 12 -7.75 10.39 -24.91
C MET A 12 -6.69 10.99 -23.97
N LYS A 13 -6.89 12.24 -23.54
CA LYS A 13 -5.99 12.92 -22.60
C LYS A 13 -5.92 12.20 -21.26
N LEU A 14 -7.05 11.73 -20.74
CA LEU A 14 -7.11 10.94 -19.50
C LEU A 14 -6.29 9.65 -19.63
N ILE A 15 -6.48 8.90 -20.74
CA ILE A 15 -5.73 7.67 -21.01
C ILE A 15 -4.22 7.94 -21.00
N THR A 16 -3.77 8.97 -21.72
CA THR A 16 -2.34 9.33 -21.76
C THR A 16 -1.78 9.70 -20.39
N VAL A 17 -2.57 10.38 -19.54
CA VAL A 17 -2.15 10.69 -18.17
C VAL A 17 -2.05 9.40 -17.33
N CYS A 18 -2.99 8.47 -17.45
CA CYS A 18 -2.92 7.18 -16.78
C CYS A 18 -1.69 6.36 -17.22
N GLU A 19 -1.40 6.30 -18.52
CA GLU A 19 -0.20 5.65 -19.06
C GLU A 19 1.08 6.26 -18.49
N LEU A 20 1.15 7.60 -18.43
CA LEU A 20 2.27 8.32 -17.85
C LEU A 20 2.45 7.99 -16.37
N ILE A 21 1.36 7.97 -15.59
CA ILE A 21 1.40 7.61 -14.16
C ILE A 21 1.91 6.19 -13.99
N ILE A 22 1.40 5.23 -14.75
CA ILE A 22 1.83 3.81 -14.67
C ILE A 22 3.33 3.69 -15.02
N LEU A 23 3.79 4.41 -16.04
CA LEU A 23 5.20 4.42 -16.43
C LEU A 23 6.09 5.00 -15.31
N LEU A 24 5.66 6.12 -14.70
CA LEU A 24 6.37 6.72 -13.58
C LEU A 24 6.39 5.82 -12.35
N MET A 25 5.28 5.18 -12.00
CA MET A 25 5.19 4.23 -10.89
C MET A 25 6.10 3.01 -11.13
N SER A 26 6.11 2.47 -12.36
CA SER A 26 6.97 1.34 -12.72
C SER A 26 8.45 1.70 -12.59
N ARG A 27 8.82 2.91 -13.02
CA ARG A 27 10.18 3.44 -12.85
C ARG A 27 10.53 3.58 -11.36
N ASP A 28 9.64 4.20 -10.57
CA ASP A 28 9.85 4.44 -9.14
C ASP A 28 10.07 3.13 -8.37
N ILE A 29 9.23 2.13 -8.61
CA ILE A 29 9.35 0.80 -8.00
C ILE A 29 10.69 0.16 -8.36
N LYS A 30 11.11 0.22 -9.64
CA LYS A 30 12.37 -0.37 -10.10
C LYS A 30 13.59 0.31 -9.46
N THR A 31 13.58 1.64 -9.36
CA THR A 31 14.67 2.41 -8.75
C THR A 31 14.73 2.23 -7.24
N ARG A 32 13.57 2.17 -6.57
CA ARG A 32 13.48 2.02 -5.11
C ARG A 32 14.07 0.71 -4.60
N TYR A 33 13.86 -0.38 -5.35
CA TYR A 33 14.35 -1.71 -4.96
C TYR A 33 15.62 -2.15 -5.69
N ASN A 34 16.17 -1.28 -6.54
CA ASN A 34 17.37 -1.51 -7.34
C ASN A 34 17.33 -2.84 -8.15
N GLY A 35 16.13 -3.26 -8.56
CA GLY A 35 15.91 -4.53 -9.27
C GLY A 35 16.23 -5.82 -8.48
N ASN A 36 16.53 -5.74 -7.17
CA ASN A 36 16.86 -6.91 -6.36
C ASN A 36 15.61 -7.49 -5.71
N LEU A 37 15.31 -8.77 -5.98
CA LEU A 37 14.18 -9.51 -5.42
C LEU A 37 14.13 -9.45 -3.88
N LEU A 38 15.28 -9.50 -3.21
CA LEU A 38 15.34 -9.46 -1.74
C LEU A 38 14.72 -8.16 -1.19
N ASN A 39 14.99 -7.03 -1.85
CA ASN A 39 14.46 -5.73 -1.44
C ASN A 39 12.94 -5.67 -1.60
N TYR A 40 12.39 -6.26 -2.68
CA TYR A 40 10.95 -6.40 -2.84
C TYR A 40 10.31 -7.22 -1.72
N MET A 41 10.95 -8.32 -1.31
CA MET A 41 10.45 -9.18 -0.23
C MET A 41 10.48 -8.46 1.12
N MET A 42 11.51 -7.68 1.40
CA MET A 42 11.65 -6.96 2.68
C MET A 42 10.51 -5.96 2.94
N VAL A 43 9.98 -5.34 1.89
CA VAL A 43 8.84 -4.41 1.99
C VAL A 43 7.59 -5.08 2.52
N LEU A 44 7.41 -6.37 2.22
CA LEU A 44 6.32 -7.19 2.72
C LEU A 44 6.68 -7.84 4.06
N ALA A 45 7.94 -8.22 4.26
CA ALA A 45 8.38 -8.86 5.49
C ALA A 45 8.24 -7.93 6.70
N VAL A 46 8.65 -6.66 6.58
CA VAL A 46 8.57 -5.68 7.68
C VAL A 46 7.14 -5.51 8.23
N PRO A 47 6.10 -5.19 7.42
CA PRO A 47 4.72 -5.09 7.92
C PRO A 47 4.22 -6.40 8.53
N LEU A 48 4.58 -7.54 7.94
CA LEU A 48 4.20 -8.86 8.48
C LEU A 48 4.81 -9.09 9.87
N VAL A 49 6.06 -8.72 10.08
CA VAL A 49 6.72 -8.80 11.40
C VAL A 49 5.97 -7.95 12.43
N TRP A 50 5.62 -6.71 12.11
CA TRP A 50 4.87 -5.83 13.03
C TRP A 50 3.49 -6.38 13.40
N ILE A 51 2.75 -6.88 12.41
CA ILE A 51 1.45 -7.50 12.63
C ILE A 51 1.61 -8.73 13.52
N SER A 52 2.56 -9.63 13.19
CA SER A 52 2.79 -10.86 13.95
C SER A 52 3.19 -10.60 15.40
N ILE A 53 4.11 -9.66 15.66
CA ILE A 53 4.54 -9.28 17.01
C ILE A 53 3.35 -8.78 17.83
N THR A 54 2.50 -7.98 17.20
CA THR A 54 1.34 -7.41 17.89
C THR A 54 0.33 -8.51 18.21
N VAL A 55 -0.03 -9.36 17.25
CA VAL A 55 -0.95 -10.50 17.48
C VAL A 55 -0.42 -11.45 18.55
N ILE A 56 0.87 -11.83 18.48
CA ILE A 56 1.52 -12.70 19.48
C ILE A 56 1.47 -12.04 20.86
N SER A 57 1.62 -10.72 20.97
CA SER A 57 1.52 -10.01 22.25
C SER A 57 0.12 -10.10 22.87
N PHE A 58 -0.95 -10.04 22.06
CA PHE A 58 -2.33 -10.23 22.54
C PHE A 58 -2.53 -11.64 23.09
N GLN A 59 -2.04 -12.65 22.38
CA GLN A 59 -2.15 -14.06 22.76
C GLN A 59 -1.33 -14.36 24.03
N TYR A 60 -0.07 -13.92 24.08
CA TYR A 60 0.82 -14.16 25.21
C TYR A 60 0.33 -13.49 26.50
N LEU A 61 -0.26 -12.30 26.39
CA LEU A 61 -0.80 -11.56 27.54
C LEU A 61 -2.24 -11.98 27.92
N ASN A 62 -2.82 -12.98 27.23
CA ASN A 62 -4.21 -13.40 27.38
C ASN A 62 -5.18 -12.22 27.31
N ARG A 63 -4.93 -11.27 26.40
CA ARG A 63 -5.76 -10.08 26.21
C ARG A 63 -6.72 -10.31 25.05
N SER A 64 -8.00 -10.04 25.29
CA SER A 64 -9.00 -9.97 24.22
C SER A 64 -9.06 -8.56 23.65
N VAL A 65 -9.34 -8.46 22.35
CA VAL A 65 -9.62 -7.18 21.71
C VAL A 65 -10.93 -6.58 22.25
N PRO A 66 -11.04 -5.24 22.31
CA PRO A 66 -12.18 -4.56 22.93
C PRO A 66 -13.47 -4.58 22.07
N ILE A 67 -13.37 -5.09 20.84
CA ILE A 67 -14.45 -5.15 19.87
C ILE A 67 -14.72 -6.63 19.58
N SER A 68 -15.97 -6.98 19.24
CA SER A 68 -16.34 -8.35 18.87
C SER A 68 -15.78 -8.75 17.50
N THR A 69 -14.47 -9.00 17.43
CA THR A 69 -13.73 -9.46 16.24
C THR A 69 -12.55 -10.32 16.66
N ASP A 70 -11.94 -11.04 15.72
CA ASP A 70 -10.66 -11.71 15.93
C ASP A 70 -9.50 -10.72 16.10
N ASP A 71 -8.48 -11.15 16.86
CA ASP A 71 -7.26 -10.38 17.14
C ASP A 71 -6.51 -9.99 15.87
N ILE A 72 -6.45 -10.87 14.88
CA ILE A 72 -5.80 -10.64 13.59
C ILE A 72 -6.48 -9.48 12.83
N SER A 73 -7.79 -9.55 12.61
CA SER A 73 -8.54 -8.53 11.88
C SER A 73 -8.48 -7.16 12.57
N PHE A 74 -8.55 -7.15 13.91
CA PHE A 74 -8.39 -5.91 14.69
C PHE A 74 -7.02 -5.26 14.46
N VAL A 75 -5.94 -6.05 14.54
CA VAL A 75 -4.58 -5.56 14.38
C VAL A 75 -4.30 -5.08 12.96
N ILE A 76 -4.71 -5.85 11.94
CA ILE A 76 -4.52 -5.49 10.53
C ILE A 76 -5.25 -4.18 10.20
N ALA A 77 -6.48 -4.00 10.67
CA ALA A 77 -7.28 -2.81 10.42
C ALA A 77 -6.63 -1.52 10.95
N GLY A 78 -5.84 -1.59 12.03
CA GLY A 78 -5.11 -0.46 12.58
C GLY A 78 -3.71 -0.28 11.98
N ILE A 79 -2.92 -1.36 11.92
CA ILE A 79 -1.51 -1.31 11.51
C ILE A 79 -1.37 -1.04 10.02
N LEU A 80 -2.20 -1.61 9.16
CA LEU A 80 -2.03 -1.47 7.71
C LEU A 80 -2.20 -0.01 7.24
N PRO A 81 -3.25 0.74 7.63
CA PRO A 81 -3.36 2.17 7.30
C PRO A 81 -2.22 2.99 7.88
N TYR A 82 -1.79 2.69 9.12
CA TYR A 82 -0.65 3.37 9.75
C TYR A 82 0.63 3.20 8.93
N LEU A 83 0.95 1.97 8.51
CA LEU A 83 2.16 1.70 7.74
C LEU A 83 2.11 2.37 6.37
N LEU A 84 0.97 2.31 5.68
CA LEU A 84 0.77 3.00 4.39
C LEU A 84 0.99 4.51 4.52
N PHE A 85 0.41 5.13 5.56
CA PHE A 85 0.60 6.56 5.81
C PHE A 85 2.03 6.90 6.25
N ARG A 86 2.67 6.04 7.05
CA ARG A 86 4.06 6.24 7.48
C ARG A 86 5.02 6.33 6.29
N TYR A 87 4.79 5.55 5.24
CA TYR A 87 5.59 5.61 4.01
C TYR A 87 5.45 6.92 3.23
N THR A 88 4.34 7.66 3.37
CA THR A 88 4.19 8.95 2.68
C THR A 88 4.92 10.08 3.40
N ILE A 89 5.03 10.01 4.72
CA ILE A 89 5.72 11.01 5.55
C ILE A 89 7.23 10.73 5.71
N THR A 90 7.64 9.47 5.60
CA THR A 90 9.04 9.03 5.75
C THR A 90 9.69 8.80 4.39
N ALA A 91 9.64 9.82 3.52
CA ALA A 91 10.35 9.78 2.25
C ALA A 91 11.86 9.96 2.51
N THR A 92 12.56 8.84 2.70
CA THR A 92 14.03 8.74 2.67
C THR A 92 14.47 8.07 1.40
#